data_AF-A0A2V5Q9S9-F1
#
_entry.id   AF-A0A2V5Q9S9-F1
#
_cell.length_a   1.000
_cell.length_b   1.000
_cell.length_c   1.000
_cell.angle_alpha   90.00
_cell.angle_beta   90.00
_cell.angle_gamma   90.00
#
_symmetry.space_group_name_H-M   'P 1'
#
loop_
_entity.id
_entity.type
_entity.pdbx_description
1 polymer ?
#
loop_
_entity_poly.entity_id
_entity_poly.type
_entity_poly.pdbx_seq_one_letter_code
_entity_poly.pdbx_strand_id
1 'polypeptide(L)'
;VGDVLPANREAATLLLIQHLWVRVYVPETWLGYIKVGDHVRVRVDSFPGKDFDGVVEQISRQAEFTPRNVQTVADRIKQVFGVKIRLPSDDDRLRAGMAADVYFPNVK
;
A
#
# COMPACT_ATOMS: atom_id res chain seq x y z
N VAL A 1 38.13 4.15 -14.38
CA VAL A 1 38.15 4.28 -12.91
C VAL A 1 37.02 3.45 -12.37
N GLY A 2 37.26 2.57 -11.40
CA GLY A 2 36.25 1.71 -10.80
C GLY A 2 36.54 1.57 -9.31
N ASP A 3 35.47 1.53 -8.51
CA ASP A 3 35.52 1.35 -7.06
C ASP A 3 35.12 -0.08 -6.68
N VAL A 4 35.68 -0.57 -5.59
CA VAL A 4 35.37 -1.91 -5.05
C VAL A 4 34.33 -1.77 -3.94
N LEU A 5 33.23 -2.52 -4.06
CA LEU A 5 32.22 -2.61 -3.01
C LEU A 5 32.59 -3.71 -2.00
N PRO A 6 32.46 -3.46 -0.69
CA PRO A 6 32.60 -4.51 0.32
C PRO A 6 31.48 -5.55 0.17
N ALA A 7 31.75 -6.78 0.62
CA ALA A 7 30.76 -7.86 0.59
C ALA A 7 29.45 -7.44 1.29
N ASN A 8 28.32 -7.90 0.74
CA ASN A 8 26.95 -7.61 1.21
C ASN A 8 26.50 -6.14 1.12
N ARG A 9 27.20 -5.28 0.38
CA ARG A 9 26.72 -3.93 0.07
C ARG A 9 25.90 -3.93 -1.22
N GLU A 10 24.71 -3.32 -1.18
CA GLU A 10 23.89 -3.13 -2.37
C GLU A 10 24.63 -2.23 -3.38
N ALA A 11 24.71 -2.69 -4.63
CA ALA A 11 25.32 -1.95 -5.73
C ALA A 11 24.32 -1.03 -6.46
N ALA A 12 23.06 -1.47 -6.57
CA ALA A 12 21.99 -0.73 -7.21
C ALA A 12 20.61 -1.25 -6.79
N THR A 13 19.63 -0.34 -6.72
CA THR A 13 18.21 -0.65 -6.56
C THR A 13 17.49 -0.46 -7.89
N LEU A 14 16.67 -1.43 -8.29
CA LEU A 14 15.82 -1.33 -9.49
C LEU A 14 14.36 -1.13 -9.08
N LEU A 15 13.72 -0.11 -9.65
CA LEU A 15 12.31 0.22 -9.41
C LEU A 15 11.51 -0.01 -10.68
N LEU A 16 10.46 -0.84 -10.59
CA LEU A 16 9.51 -1.03 -11.67
C LEU A 16 8.43 0.06 -11.63
N ILE A 17 8.59 1.10 -12.45
CA ILE A 17 7.67 2.24 -12.49
C ILE A 17 6.34 1.94 -13.19
N GLN A 18 6.29 0.88 -13.99
CA GLN A 18 5.14 0.55 -14.85
C GLN A 18 4.05 -0.24 -14.12
N HIS A 19 4.29 -0.57 -12.85
CA HIS A 19 3.37 -1.34 -12.03
C HIS A 19 3.37 -0.78 -10.61
N LEU A 20 2.80 0.41 -10.46
CA LEU A 20 2.63 1.04 -9.17
C LEU A 20 1.51 0.38 -8.39
N TRP A 21 1.72 0.25 -7.09
CA TRP A 21 0.74 -0.29 -6.18
C TRP A 21 0.80 0.41 -4.83
N VAL A 22 -0.32 0.40 -4.13
CA VAL A 22 -0.45 0.85 -2.75
C VAL A 22 -0.73 -0.37 -1.89
N ARG A 23 -0.08 -0.46 -0.73
CA ARG A 23 -0.42 -1.45 0.29
C ARG A 23 -1.06 -0.73 1.46
N VAL A 24 -2.28 -1.11 1.77
CA VAL A 24 -3.01 -0.63 2.94
C VAL A 24 -3.29 -1.78 3.88
N TYR A 25 -3.49 -1.46 5.16
CA TYR A 25 -3.80 -2.43 6.20
C TYR A 25 -5.21 -2.20 6.68
N VAL A 26 -6.07 -3.20 6.52
CA VAL A 26 -7.47 -3.14 6.92
C VAL A 26 -7.76 -4.10 8.08
N PRO A 27 -8.73 -3.80 8.96
CA PRO A 27 -9.18 -4.74 9.97
C PRO A 27 -9.80 -6.00 9.36
N GLU A 28 -9.73 -7.13 10.08
CA GLU A 28 -10.37 -8.40 9.68
C GLU A 28 -11.87 -8.21 9.33
N THR A 29 -12.58 -7.38 10.08
CA THR A 29 -14.02 -7.12 9.88
C THR A 29 -14.36 -6.55 8.51
N TRP A 30 -13.38 -5.97 7.80
CA TRP A 30 -13.56 -5.40 6.47
C TRP A 30 -13.40 -6.45 5.35
N LEU A 31 -12.78 -7.59 5.63
CA LEU A 31 -12.45 -8.60 4.61
C LEU A 31 -13.69 -9.20 3.92
N GLY A 32 -14.84 -9.21 4.59
CA GLY A 32 -16.10 -9.66 3.99
C GLY A 32 -16.65 -8.71 2.90
N TYR A 33 -16.21 -7.44 2.91
CA TYR A 33 -16.70 -6.39 2.02
C TYR A 33 -15.73 -6.05 0.89
N ILE A 34 -14.47 -6.45 1.01
CA ILE A 34 -13.41 -6.17 0.03
C ILE A 34 -13.11 -7.43 -0.75
N LYS A 35 -13.20 -7.36 -2.08
CA LYS A 35 -12.88 -8.48 -2.98
C LYS A 35 -11.75 -8.12 -3.93
N VAL A 36 -10.98 -9.13 -4.33
CA VAL A 36 -10.01 -8.98 -5.42
C VAL A 36 -10.77 -8.61 -6.70
N GLY A 37 -10.29 -7.59 -7.40
CA GLY A 37 -10.95 -6.98 -8.56
C GLY A 37 -11.83 -5.77 -8.23
N ASP A 38 -12.08 -5.47 -6.95
CA ASP A 38 -12.89 -4.29 -6.60
C ASP A 38 -12.20 -3.00 -7.03
N HIS A 39 -13.00 -2.09 -7.59
CA HIS A 39 -12.57 -0.73 -7.89
C HIS A 39 -12.59 0.11 -6.61
N VAL A 40 -11.50 0.82 -6.37
CA VAL A 40 -11.31 1.69 -5.21
C VAL A 40 -10.82 3.05 -5.66
N ARG A 41 -10.99 4.06 -4.81
CA ARG A 41 -10.40 5.38 -5.02
C ARG A 41 -9.18 5.55 -4.13
N VAL A 42 -8.09 6.02 -4.71
CA VAL A 42 -6.84 6.31 -4.03
C VAL A 42 -6.59 7.80 -4.05
N ARG A 43 -6.25 8.38 -2.91
CA ARG A 43 -5.83 9.77 -2.79
C ARG A 43 -4.41 9.80 -2.26
N VAL A 44 -3.58 10.69 -2.82
CA VAL A 44 -2.21 10.89 -2.34
C VAL A 44 -2.07 12.31 -1.80
N ASP A 45 -1.31 12.47 -0.73
CA ASP A 45 -1.12 13.76 -0.05
C ASP A 45 -0.50 14.82 -0.98
N SER A 46 0.30 14.39 -1.96
CA SER A 46 0.94 15.27 -2.93
C SER A 46 -0.03 15.91 -3.94
N PHE A 47 -1.24 15.35 -4.12
CA PHE A 47 -2.26 15.86 -5.04
C PHE A 47 -3.62 15.97 -4.34
N PRO A 48 -3.77 16.93 -3.40
CA PRO A 48 -5.00 17.10 -2.65
C PRO A 48 -6.16 17.43 -3.60
N GLY A 49 -7.31 16.79 -3.38
CA GLY A 49 -8.51 16.98 -4.21
C GLY A 49 -8.53 16.18 -5.51
N LYS A 50 -7.50 15.37 -5.79
CA LYS A 50 -7.50 14.44 -6.90
C LYS A 50 -7.63 13.00 -6.39
N ASP A 51 -8.63 12.31 -6.93
CA ASP A 51 -8.80 10.87 -6.75
C ASP A 51 -8.17 10.16 -7.96
N PHE A 52 -7.46 9.08 -7.69
CA PHE A 52 -6.91 8.15 -8.67
C PHE A 52 -7.70 6.84 -8.57
N ASP A 53 -7.99 6.22 -9.70
CA ASP A 53 -8.59 4.89 -9.70
C ASP A 53 -7.60 3.86 -9.18
N GLY A 54 -8.10 2.78 -8.59
CA GLY A 54 -7.31 1.65 -8.16
C GLY A 54 -8.12 0.36 -8.25
N VAL A 55 -7.42 -0.76 -8.35
CA VAL A 55 -8.05 -2.09 -8.34
C VAL A 55 -7.39 -2.95 -7.28
N VAL A 56 -8.21 -3.59 -6.43
CA VAL A 56 -7.70 -4.55 -5.45
C VAL A 56 -7.07 -5.73 -6.19
N GLU A 57 -5.76 -5.86 -6.09
CA GLU A 57 -5.01 -6.91 -6.78
C GLU A 57 -4.83 -8.14 -5.89
N GLN A 58 -4.60 -7.92 -4.60
CA GLN A 58 -4.35 -9.00 -3.65
C GLN A 58 -4.80 -8.63 -2.25
N ILE A 59 -5.31 -9.63 -1.53
CA ILE A 59 -5.58 -9.56 -0.09
C ILE A 59 -4.68 -10.61 0.56
N SER A 60 -3.87 -10.20 1.54
CA SER A 60 -3.01 -11.10 2.33
C SER A 60 -3.84 -12.18 2.99
N ARG A 61 -3.38 -13.43 2.95
CA ARG A 61 -4.03 -14.57 3.61
C ARG A 61 -3.72 -14.67 5.10
N GLN A 62 -2.68 -13.97 5.55
CA GLN A 62 -2.20 -13.99 6.92
C GLN A 62 -2.36 -12.60 7.53
N ALA A 63 -2.84 -12.55 8.77
CA ALA A 63 -2.88 -11.34 9.56
C ALA A 63 -1.45 -10.88 9.89
N GLU A 64 -1.20 -9.60 9.74
CA GLU A 64 -0.01 -8.91 10.20
C GLU A 64 -0.36 -8.14 11.49
N PHE A 65 0.58 -8.04 12.42
CA PHE A 65 0.42 -7.18 13.58
C PHE A 65 0.73 -5.73 13.18
N THR A 66 -0.12 -4.78 13.58
CA THR A 66 0.03 -3.36 13.20
C THR A 66 1.35 -2.79 13.72
N PRO A 67 2.25 -2.27 12.86
CA PRO A 67 3.48 -1.65 13.33
C PRO A 67 3.24 -0.18 13.65
N ARG A 68 2.84 0.19 14.88
CA ARG A 68 2.94 1.58 15.38
C ARG A 68 3.16 1.71 16.89
N ASN A 69 3.82 2.82 17.26
CA ASN A 69 4.10 3.26 18.62
C ASN A 69 2.80 3.69 19.32
N VAL A 70 2.42 3.01 20.39
CA VAL A 70 1.12 3.13 21.06
C VAL A 70 1.20 3.95 22.35
N GLN A 71 0.25 4.88 22.56
CA GLN A 71 0.07 5.62 23.83
C GLN A 71 -0.81 4.87 24.84
N THR A 72 -1.55 3.83 24.44
CA THR A 72 -2.41 3.00 25.31
C THR A 72 -2.24 1.50 25.01
N VAL A 73 -2.22 0.68 26.08
CA VAL A 73 -1.92 -0.76 26.01
C VAL A 73 -2.99 -1.57 25.26
N ALA A 74 -4.25 -1.13 25.29
CA ALA A 74 -5.39 -1.87 24.73
C ALA A 74 -5.47 -1.83 23.19
N ASP A 75 -4.90 -0.82 22.53
CA ASP A 75 -4.96 -0.67 21.07
C ASP A 75 -3.83 -1.39 20.31
N ARG A 76 -2.91 -2.06 21.02
CA ARG A 76 -1.66 -2.63 20.45
C ARG A 76 -1.87 -3.92 19.63
N ILE A 77 -3.05 -4.55 19.66
CA ILE A 77 -3.24 -5.89 19.07
C ILE A 77 -4.57 -5.99 18.31
N LYS A 78 -4.69 -5.27 17.20
CA LYS A 78 -5.73 -5.60 16.19
C LYS A 78 -5.04 -6.32 15.04
N GLN A 79 -5.56 -7.49 14.68
CA GLN A 79 -5.11 -8.19 13.48
C GLN A 79 -5.49 -7.36 12.27
N VAL A 80 -4.50 -7.00 11.45
CA VAL A 80 -4.72 -6.29 10.20
C VAL A 80 -4.28 -7.14 9.03
N PHE A 81 -4.91 -6.94 7.89
CA PHE A 81 -4.61 -7.67 6.67
C PHE A 81 -4.11 -6.69 5.61
N GLY A 82 -2.96 -7.02 5.02
CA GLY A 82 -2.41 -6.25 3.90
C GLY A 82 -3.28 -6.41 2.66
N VAL A 83 -3.70 -5.30 2.06
CA VAL A 83 -4.41 -5.25 0.79
C VAL A 83 -3.55 -4.49 -0.20
N LYS A 84 -3.19 -5.14 -1.31
CA LYS A 84 -2.44 -4.56 -2.41
C LYS A 84 -3.42 -4.05 -3.46
N ILE A 85 -3.31 -2.77 -3.79
CA ILE A 85 -4.14 -2.09 -4.77
C ILE A 85 -3.22 -1.65 -5.90
N ARG A 86 -3.52 -2.11 -7.11
CA ARG A 86 -2.82 -1.69 -8.31
C ARG A 86 -3.34 -0.33 -8.75
N LEU A 87 -2.42 0.55 -9.07
CA LEU A 87 -2.70 1.88 -9.63
C LEU A 87 -2.61 1.83 -11.17
N PRO A 88 -3.26 2.78 -11.86
CA PRO A 88 -3.06 3.03 -13.28
C PRO A 88 -1.59 3.35 -13.55
N SER A 89 -1.03 2.70 -14.57
CA SER A 89 0.39 2.80 -14.94
C SER A 89 0.70 4.00 -15.85
N ASP A 90 -0.32 4.74 -16.28
CA ASP A 90 -0.26 5.84 -17.23
C ASP A 90 -0.13 7.23 -16.57
N ASP A 91 -0.06 7.29 -15.24
CA ASP A 91 0.02 8.54 -14.50
C ASP A 91 1.42 8.79 -13.91
N ASP A 92 2.26 9.49 -14.67
CA ASP A 92 3.64 9.90 -14.30
C ASP A 92 3.72 10.76 -13.02
N ARG A 93 2.57 11.20 -12.49
CA ARG A 93 2.51 11.95 -11.23
C ARG A 93 2.75 11.07 -10.01
N LEU A 94 2.39 9.80 -10.08
CA LEU A 94 2.50 8.87 -8.95
C LEU A 94 3.91 8.32 -8.86
N ARG A 95 4.49 8.32 -7.65
CA ARG A 95 5.84 7.78 -7.40
C ARG A 95 5.83 6.83 -6.21
N ALA A 96 6.70 5.83 -6.28
CA ALA A 96 6.95 4.96 -5.15
C ALA A 96 7.41 5.77 -3.93
N GLY A 97 6.87 5.45 -2.76
CA GLY A 97 7.15 6.15 -1.50
C GLY A 97 6.16 7.27 -1.14
N MET A 98 5.21 7.61 -2.02
CA MET A 98 4.13 8.54 -1.66
C MET A 98 3.19 7.91 -0.62
N ALA A 99 2.75 8.73 0.34
CA ALA A 99 1.67 8.36 1.25
C ALA A 99 0.32 8.43 0.51
N ALA A 100 -0.52 7.43 0.73
CA ALA A 100 -1.78 7.27 0.04
C ALA A 100 -2.88 6.75 0.98
N ASP A 101 -4.06 7.33 0.85
CA ASP A 101 -5.30 6.87 1.46
C ASP A 101 -6.15 6.13 0.42
N VAL A 102 -6.84 5.08 0.86
CA VAL A 102 -7.68 4.25 -0.01
C VAL A 102 -9.11 4.21 0.53
N TYR A 103 -10.05 4.51 -0.35
CA TYR A 103 -11.47 4.50 -0.07
C TYR A 103 -12.13 3.30 -0.76
N PHE A 104 -12.62 2.37 0.06
CA PHE A 104 -13.37 1.20 -0.39
C PHE A 104 -14.86 1.53 -0.47
N PRO A 105 -15.52 1.37 -1.63
CA PRO A 105 -16.94 1.74 -1.78
C PRO A 105 -17.90 0.83 -1.00
N ASN A 106 -17.48 -0.40 -0.71
CA ASN A 106 -18.31 -1.44 -0.09
C ASN A 106 -18.20 -1.47 1.45
N VAL A 107 -17.35 -0.62 2.03
CA VAL A 107 -17.14 -0.52 3.48
C VAL A 107 -17.84 0.75 3.97
N LYS A 108 -18.71 0.61 4.99
CA LYS A 108 -19.39 1.73 5.64
C LYS A 108 -18.75 2.07 6.98
#